data_AF-A0AAU2IPX4-F1
#
_entry.id   AF-A0AAU2IPX4-F1
#
_cell.length_a   1.000
_cell.length_b   1.000
_cell.length_c   1.000
_cell.angle_alpha   90.00
_cell.angle_beta   90.00
_cell.angle_gamma   90.00
#
_symmetry.space_group_name_H-M   'P 1'
#
loop_
_entity.id
_entity.type
_entity.pdbx_description
1 polymer ?
#
loop_
_entity_poly.entity_id
_entity_poly.type
_entity_poly.pdbx_seq_one_letter_code
_entity_poly.pdbx_strand_id
1 'polypeptide(L)'
;MSTEVSGLIECRPGARLWGPDDEDSVWHTAIDLWLLDIGNAYDALACLFGVRNSYGFRPLTENRGLPTDASDGLTSACMAYGPPDDMHGTTWITWSELLSADWRETDRSGTRSRAQVAGDASHWAPAWSIMRTLSDLHGASNVRLVVWFS
;
A
#
# COMPACT_ATOMS: atom_id res chain seq x y z
N MET A 1 -8.05 -17.37 -13.05
CA MET A 1 -8.71 -16.08 -12.72
C MET A 1 -7.64 -15.02 -12.60
N SER A 2 -7.90 -13.77 -13.02
CA SER A 2 -7.02 -12.62 -12.70
C SER A 2 -7.07 -12.34 -11.20
N THR A 3 -6.10 -11.64 -10.60
CA THR A 3 -6.32 -10.97 -9.30
C THR A 3 -6.19 -9.49 -9.57
N GLU A 4 -7.21 -8.75 -9.18
CA GLU A 4 -7.23 -7.30 -9.28
C GLU A 4 -6.74 -6.69 -7.97
N VAL A 5 -6.06 -5.56 -8.07
CA VAL A 5 -5.65 -4.76 -6.91
C VAL A 5 -6.45 -3.47 -6.90
N SER A 6 -7.08 -3.20 -5.78
CA SER A 6 -7.74 -1.93 -5.48
C SER A 6 -7.18 -1.39 -4.17
N GLY A 7 -7.27 -0.09 -3.95
CA GLY A 7 -6.68 0.50 -2.76
C GLY A 7 -6.71 2.01 -2.75
N LEU A 8 -6.37 2.57 -1.59
CA LEU A 8 -6.26 4.01 -1.38
C LEU A 8 -4.94 4.32 -0.70
N ILE A 9 -4.43 5.52 -0.95
CA ILE A 9 -3.41 6.15 -0.10
C ILE A 9 -4.15 7.04 0.90
N GLU A 10 -3.80 6.91 2.18
CA GLU A 10 -4.25 7.78 3.25
C GLU A 10 -3.10 8.59 3.83
N CYS A 11 -3.42 9.77 4.38
CA CYS A 11 -2.50 10.55 5.20
C CYS A 11 -3.18 11.06 6.47
N ARG A 12 -2.36 11.42 7.45
CA ARG A 12 -2.80 11.91 8.76
C ARG A 12 -2.24 13.32 9.01
N PRO A 13 -2.89 14.37 8.47
CA PRO A 13 -2.36 15.73 8.46
C PRO A 13 -2.30 16.36 9.85
N GLY A 14 -3.26 16.02 10.72
CA GLY A 14 -3.32 16.53 12.09
C GLY A 14 -2.08 16.19 12.92
N ALA A 15 -1.41 15.06 12.63
CA ALA A 15 -0.24 14.63 13.37
C ALA A 15 0.92 15.66 13.32
N ARG A 16 0.97 16.50 12.27
CA ARG A 16 1.92 17.60 12.15
C ARG A 16 1.51 18.84 12.94
N LEU A 17 0.20 19.08 13.07
CA LEU A 17 -0.36 20.30 13.67
C LEU A 17 -0.54 20.16 15.17
N TRP A 18 -1.01 19.01 15.62
CA TRP A 18 -1.44 18.75 17.00
C TRP A 18 -0.67 17.60 17.67
N GLY A 19 0.03 16.79 16.88
CA GLY A 19 0.81 15.64 17.35
C GLY A 19 0.11 14.31 17.05
N PRO A 20 0.85 13.19 16.96
CA PRO A 20 0.33 11.92 16.46
C PRO A 20 -0.70 11.23 17.36
N ASP A 21 -0.76 11.62 18.64
CA ASP A 21 -1.64 11.03 19.66
C ASP A 21 -2.88 11.91 19.94
N ASP A 22 -3.03 13.03 19.22
CA ASP A 22 -4.17 13.93 19.33
C ASP A 22 -5.41 13.32 18.67
N GLU A 23 -6.59 13.52 19.27
CA GLU A 23 -7.85 12.92 18.79
C GLU A 23 -8.28 13.42 17.41
N ASP A 24 -7.90 14.65 17.05
CA ASP A 24 -8.18 15.25 15.75
C ASP A 24 -7.13 14.84 14.69
N SER A 25 -6.07 14.13 15.10
CA SER A 25 -5.10 13.55 14.18
C SER A 25 -5.61 12.24 13.58
N VAL A 26 -6.70 12.33 12.83
CA VAL A 26 -7.32 11.19 12.14
C VAL A 26 -6.75 10.98 10.74
N TRP A 27 -6.89 9.76 10.22
CA TRP A 27 -6.53 9.44 8.84
C TRP A 27 -7.58 9.99 7.86
N HIS A 28 -7.11 10.47 6.72
CA HIS A 28 -7.92 10.93 5.61
C HIS A 28 -7.51 10.23 4.32
N THR A 29 -8.48 9.87 3.49
CA THR A 29 -8.23 9.41 2.12
C THR A 29 -7.61 10.53 1.29
N ALA A 30 -6.50 10.23 0.59
CA ALA A 30 -5.78 11.19 -0.24
C ALA A 30 -5.96 10.92 -1.75
N ILE A 31 -5.76 9.67 -2.19
CA ILE A 31 -5.93 9.30 -3.59
C ILE A 31 -6.34 7.84 -3.73
N ASP A 32 -7.17 7.57 -4.74
CA ASP A 32 -7.55 6.23 -5.15
C ASP A 32 -6.52 5.64 -6.12
N LEU A 33 -6.10 4.40 -5.91
CA LEU A 33 -5.15 3.71 -6.79
C LEU A 33 -5.69 3.53 -8.21
N TRP A 34 -7.01 3.48 -8.40
CA TRP A 34 -7.63 3.46 -9.72
C TRP A 34 -7.21 4.67 -10.57
N LEU A 35 -7.01 5.84 -9.95
CA LEU A 35 -6.56 7.06 -10.65
C LEU A 35 -5.09 7.01 -11.06
N LEU A 36 -4.31 6.07 -10.52
CA LEU A 36 -2.87 5.96 -10.74
C LEU A 36 -2.49 4.91 -11.80
N ASP A 37 -3.46 4.13 -12.30
CA ASP A 37 -3.28 3.10 -13.33
C ASP A 37 -2.04 2.21 -13.08
N ILE A 38 -1.92 1.69 -11.85
CA ILE A 38 -0.78 0.87 -11.41
C ILE A 38 -0.68 -0.50 -12.10
N GLY A 39 -1.67 -0.84 -12.94
CA GLY A 39 -1.73 -2.08 -13.71
C GLY A 39 -1.72 -3.37 -12.87
N ASN A 40 -1.73 -4.52 -13.54
CA ASN A 40 -1.62 -5.83 -12.90
C ASN A 40 -0.15 -6.32 -12.92
N ALA A 41 0.72 -5.67 -12.15
CA ALA A 41 2.10 -6.12 -11.95
C ALA A 41 2.15 -7.21 -10.86
N TYR A 42 1.82 -8.46 -11.21
CA TYR A 42 1.74 -9.58 -10.25
C TYR A 42 3.04 -9.86 -9.50
N ASP A 43 4.18 -9.60 -10.12
CA ASP A 43 5.48 -9.68 -9.46
C ASP A 43 5.64 -8.60 -8.39
N ALA A 44 5.15 -7.38 -8.63
CA ALA A 44 5.06 -6.34 -7.61
C ALA A 44 4.10 -6.73 -6.47
N LEU A 45 2.92 -7.29 -6.78
CA LEU A 45 1.97 -7.74 -5.75
C LEU A 45 2.54 -8.89 -4.91
N ALA A 46 3.22 -9.85 -5.54
CA ALA A 46 3.95 -10.91 -4.85
C ALA A 46 5.05 -10.35 -3.95
N CYS A 47 5.80 -9.37 -4.46
CA CYS A 47 6.93 -8.75 -3.79
C CYS A 47 6.51 -7.88 -2.60
N LEU A 48 5.48 -7.05 -2.77
CA LEU A 48 4.99 -6.13 -1.74
C LEU A 48 4.09 -6.85 -0.74
N PHE A 49 3.14 -7.66 -1.23
CA PHE A 49 1.97 -8.09 -0.48
C PHE A 49 1.79 -9.62 -0.33
N GLY A 50 2.66 -10.43 -0.94
CA GLY A 50 2.57 -11.89 -0.88
C GLY A 50 1.49 -12.50 -1.77
N VAL A 51 0.73 -11.66 -2.48
CA VAL A 51 -0.38 -12.08 -3.34
C VAL A 51 0.16 -12.85 -4.54
N ARG A 52 -0.33 -14.08 -4.73
CA ARG A 52 0.07 -14.98 -5.82
C ARG A 52 1.58 -15.13 -5.96
N ASN A 53 2.28 -15.22 -4.83
CA ASN A 53 3.74 -15.19 -4.78
C ASN A 53 4.41 -16.51 -5.20
N SER A 54 4.19 -16.93 -6.44
CA SER A 54 4.91 -18.05 -7.07
C SER A 54 6.40 -17.74 -7.31
N TYR A 55 6.75 -16.45 -7.38
CA TYR A 55 8.14 -15.96 -7.45
C TYR A 55 8.95 -16.23 -6.17
N GLY A 56 8.27 -16.39 -5.02
CA GLY A 56 8.91 -16.68 -3.74
C GLY A 56 9.67 -15.49 -3.15
N PHE A 57 9.18 -14.26 -3.36
CA PHE A 57 9.64 -13.10 -2.61
C PHE A 57 9.33 -13.24 -1.12
N ARG A 58 10.08 -12.55 -0.25
CA ARG A 58 9.59 -12.25 1.09
C ARG A 58 8.72 -10.99 1.00
N PRO A 59 7.41 -11.05 1.29
CA PRO A 59 6.56 -9.87 1.20
C PRO A 59 6.92 -8.85 2.29
N LEU A 60 6.70 -7.56 2.01
CA LEU A 60 6.89 -6.52 3.03
C LEU A 60 5.78 -6.57 4.07
N THR A 61 4.54 -6.70 3.61
CA THR A 61 3.36 -6.82 4.47
C THR A 61 2.42 -7.86 3.87
N GLU A 62 1.81 -8.70 4.67
CA GLU A 62 0.88 -9.72 4.17
C GLU A 62 -0.24 -9.89 5.19
N ASN A 63 -1.48 -9.99 4.69
CA ASN A 63 -2.68 -10.35 5.48
C ASN A 63 -2.83 -9.58 6.81
N ARG A 64 -2.50 -8.29 6.82
CA ARG A 64 -2.70 -7.43 8.00
C ARG A 64 -4.17 -7.08 8.25
N GLY A 65 -5.04 -7.29 7.26
CA GLY A 65 -6.42 -6.81 7.28
C GLY A 65 -6.50 -5.30 7.00
N LEU A 66 -7.68 -4.72 7.25
CA LEU A 66 -7.83 -3.27 7.29
C LEU A 66 -7.14 -2.71 8.55
N PRO A 67 -6.54 -1.51 8.47
CA PRO A 67 -6.11 -0.80 9.67
C PRO A 67 -7.30 -0.56 10.62
N THR A 68 -7.09 -0.73 11.92
CA THR A 68 -8.15 -0.50 12.93
C THR A 68 -8.54 0.97 13.07
N ASP A 69 -7.64 1.86 12.66
CA ASP A 69 -7.79 3.31 12.58
C ASP A 69 -7.96 3.78 11.12
N ALA A 70 -8.59 2.96 10.28
CA ALA A 70 -8.98 3.31 8.91
C ALA A 70 -9.81 4.60 8.90
N SER A 71 -9.62 5.46 7.88
CA SER A 71 -10.55 6.58 7.70
C SER A 71 -11.94 6.07 7.32
N ASP A 72 -12.97 6.87 7.62
CA ASP A 72 -14.34 6.58 7.19
C ASP A 72 -14.44 6.44 5.66
N GLY A 73 -13.65 7.23 4.92
CA GLY A 73 -13.55 7.16 3.46
C GLY A 73 -13.00 5.83 2.97
N LEU A 74 -11.93 5.32 3.59
CA LEU A 74 -11.37 4.00 3.27
C LEU A 74 -12.33 2.88 3.60
N THR A 75 -12.96 2.93 4.77
CA THR A 75 -13.93 1.91 5.21
C THR A 75 -15.10 1.84 4.23
N SER A 76 -15.64 3.01 3.85
CA SER A 76 -16.74 3.12 2.88
C SER A 76 -16.35 2.59 1.50
N ALA A 77 -15.16 2.94 1.01
CA ALA A 77 -14.65 2.47 -0.28
C ALA A 77 -14.49 0.94 -0.29
N CYS A 78 -13.83 0.37 0.73
CA CYS A 78 -13.62 -1.08 0.80
C CYS A 78 -14.95 -1.86 0.82
N MET A 79 -15.95 -1.38 1.57
CA MET A 79 -17.28 -2.00 1.63
C MET A 79 -18.04 -1.93 0.30
N ALA A 80 -17.79 -0.92 -0.53
CA ALA A 80 -18.45 -0.77 -1.82
C ALA A 80 -17.99 -1.81 -2.87
N TYR A 81 -16.81 -2.41 -2.68
CA TYR A 81 -16.25 -3.40 -3.62
C TYR A 81 -16.80 -4.83 -3.44
N GLY A 82 -17.52 -5.11 -2.35
CA GLY A 82 -18.18 -6.41 -2.13
C GLY A 82 -17.96 -6.98 -0.73
N PRO A 83 -18.65 -8.09 -0.40
CA PRO A 83 -18.46 -8.77 0.87
C PRO A 83 -17.03 -9.34 1.00
N PRO A 84 -16.44 -9.37 2.21
CA PRO A 84 -15.06 -9.82 2.44
C PRO A 84 -14.76 -11.25 1.96
N ASP A 85 -15.80 -12.09 1.81
CA ASP A 85 -15.67 -13.49 1.41
C ASP A 85 -15.16 -13.67 -0.03
N ASP A 86 -15.30 -12.65 -0.89
CA ASP A 86 -14.77 -12.66 -2.27
C ASP A 86 -13.38 -12.02 -2.37
N MET A 87 -12.84 -11.46 -1.28
CA MET A 87 -11.52 -10.83 -1.26
C MET A 87 -10.41 -11.84 -0.96
N HIS A 88 -9.37 -11.83 -1.79
CA HIS A 88 -8.12 -12.58 -1.55
C HIS A 88 -7.28 -12.04 -0.38
N GLY A 89 -7.73 -10.95 0.26
CA GLY A 89 -7.16 -10.37 1.47
C GLY A 89 -7.09 -8.84 1.41
N THR A 90 -6.74 -8.26 2.56
CA THR A 90 -6.43 -6.83 2.71
C THR A 90 -5.11 -6.69 3.45
N THR A 91 -4.30 -5.73 3.05
CA THR A 91 -3.11 -5.34 3.80
C THR A 91 -2.81 -3.86 3.59
N TRP A 92 -1.83 -3.36 4.34
CA TRP A 92 -1.39 -1.99 4.26
C TRP A 92 0.10 -1.88 4.54
N ILE A 93 0.71 -0.79 4.10
CA ILE A 93 2.12 -0.46 4.31
C ILE A 93 2.31 1.04 4.45
N THR A 94 3.11 1.46 5.42
CA THR A 94 3.45 2.87 5.62
C THR A 94 4.61 3.31 4.74
N TRP A 95 4.74 4.62 4.51
CA TRP A 95 5.92 5.15 3.82
C TRP A 95 7.21 4.90 4.61
N SER A 96 7.17 4.92 5.95
CA SER A 96 8.34 4.59 6.78
C SER A 96 8.80 3.14 6.62
N GLU A 97 7.87 2.19 6.48
CA GLU A 97 8.20 0.79 6.17
C GLU A 97 8.81 0.65 4.77
N LEU A 98 8.29 1.37 3.77
CA LEU A 98 8.85 1.38 2.40
C LEU A 98 10.27 1.96 2.34
N LEU A 99 10.53 3.03 3.10
CA LEU A 99 11.87 3.63 3.21
C LEU A 99 12.88 2.67 3.86
N SER A 100 12.42 1.82 4.77
CA SER A 100 13.25 0.87 5.50
C SER A 100 13.43 -0.46 4.76
N ALA A 101 12.70 -0.68 3.66
CA ALA A 101 12.73 -1.92 2.91
C ALA A 101 14.08 -2.15 2.22
N ASP A 102 14.54 -3.40 2.17
CA ASP A 102 15.65 -3.78 1.31
C ASP A 102 15.15 -3.92 -0.14
N TRP A 103 15.42 -2.89 -0.94
CA TRP A 103 15.05 -2.83 -2.35
C TRP A 103 15.95 -3.69 -3.26
N ARG A 104 17.08 -4.20 -2.74
CA ARG A 104 17.96 -5.14 -3.47
C ARG A 104 17.57 -6.59 -3.24
N GLU A 105 16.73 -6.88 -2.25
CA GLU A 105 16.22 -8.23 -2.00
C GLU A 105 15.55 -8.78 -3.26
N THR A 106 15.84 -10.04 -3.57
CA THR A 106 15.39 -10.71 -4.79
C THR A 106 14.34 -11.77 -4.52
N ASP A 107 13.68 -12.20 -5.59
CA ASP A 107 12.87 -13.41 -5.62
C ASP A 107 13.72 -14.66 -5.31
N ARG A 108 13.05 -15.82 -5.16
CA ARG A 108 13.73 -17.10 -4.88
C ARG A 108 14.80 -17.44 -5.93
N SER A 109 14.61 -17.01 -7.17
CA SER A 109 15.54 -17.29 -8.27
C SER A 109 16.77 -16.37 -8.29
N GLY A 110 16.74 -15.24 -7.58
CA GLY A 110 17.79 -14.23 -7.65
C GLY A 110 17.74 -13.35 -8.91
N THR A 111 16.70 -13.47 -9.74
CA THR A 111 16.62 -12.80 -11.05
C THR A 111 15.92 -11.45 -10.98
N ARG A 112 14.95 -11.30 -10.05
CA ARG A 112 14.13 -10.10 -9.92
C ARG A 112 14.33 -9.50 -8.55
N SER A 113 14.85 -8.28 -8.50
CA SER A 113 14.90 -7.47 -7.28
C SER A 113 13.58 -6.74 -7.05
N ARG A 114 13.31 -6.41 -5.78
CA ARG A 114 12.19 -5.55 -5.38
C ARG A 114 12.17 -4.22 -6.12
N ALA A 115 13.34 -3.59 -6.32
CA ALA A 115 13.45 -2.35 -7.10
C ALA A 115 12.99 -2.50 -8.56
N GLN A 116 13.25 -3.64 -9.20
CA GLN A 116 12.85 -3.85 -10.59
C GLN A 116 11.33 -3.99 -10.74
N VAL A 117 10.68 -4.71 -9.81
CA VAL A 117 9.26 -5.04 -9.94
C VAL A 117 8.36 -3.97 -9.33
N ALA A 118 8.81 -3.31 -8.25
CA ALA A 118 8.00 -2.39 -7.47
C ALA A 118 8.67 -1.03 -7.23
N GLY A 119 9.85 -0.74 -7.79
CA GLY A 119 10.55 0.53 -7.54
C GLY A 119 10.07 1.70 -8.41
N ASP A 120 10.80 2.81 -8.36
CA ASP A 120 10.50 4.06 -9.09
C ASP A 120 10.52 3.94 -10.62
N ALA A 121 11.00 2.83 -11.16
CA ALA A 121 10.97 2.54 -12.60
C ALA A 121 9.82 1.63 -13.01
N SER A 122 9.00 1.17 -12.06
CA SER A 122 7.85 0.29 -12.32
C SER A 122 6.53 1.07 -12.36
N HIS A 123 5.43 0.38 -12.67
CA HIS A 123 4.08 0.96 -12.65
C HIS A 123 3.65 1.49 -11.26
N TRP A 124 4.39 1.18 -10.20
CA TRP A 124 4.14 1.68 -8.84
C TRP A 124 4.72 3.09 -8.60
N ALA A 125 5.56 3.61 -9.50
CA ALA A 125 6.20 4.91 -9.36
C ALA A 125 5.23 6.06 -9.04
N PRO A 126 4.02 6.17 -9.66
CA PRO A 126 3.07 7.22 -9.31
C PRO A 126 2.61 7.16 -7.85
N ALA A 127 2.31 5.95 -7.33
CA ALA A 127 1.92 5.76 -5.94
C ALA A 127 3.04 6.20 -4.98
N TRP A 128 4.28 5.82 -5.27
CA TRP A 128 5.44 6.27 -4.48
C TRP A 128 5.68 7.76 -4.54
N SER A 129 5.47 8.39 -5.70
CA SER A 129 5.58 9.84 -5.83
C SER A 129 4.55 10.57 -4.95
N ILE A 130 3.31 10.09 -4.91
CA ILE A 130 2.27 10.66 -4.05
C ILE A 130 2.60 10.42 -2.58
N MET A 131 2.94 9.19 -2.19
CA MET A 131 3.27 8.88 -0.80
C MET A 131 4.48 9.69 -0.32
N ARG A 132 5.51 9.85 -1.16
CA ARG A 132 6.68 10.69 -0.87
C ARG A 132 6.28 12.14 -0.63
N THR A 133 5.47 12.71 -1.52
CA THR A 133 4.97 14.09 -1.38
C THR A 133 4.19 14.27 -0.07
N LEU A 134 3.28 13.35 0.24
CA LEU A 134 2.52 13.39 1.49
C LEU A 134 3.43 13.20 2.72
N SER A 135 4.47 12.38 2.59
CA SER A 135 5.41 12.11 3.69
C SER A 135 6.27 13.31 4.03
N ASP A 136 6.66 14.10 3.02
CA ASP A 136 7.41 15.34 3.22
C ASP A 136 6.56 16.38 3.98
N LEU A 137 5.23 16.30 3.83
CA LEU A 137 4.27 17.17 4.52
C LEU A 137 3.92 16.66 5.92
N HIS A 138 3.62 15.37 6.07
CA HIS A 138 2.98 14.83 7.27
C HIS A 138 3.88 13.91 8.10
N GLY A 139 5.05 13.54 7.58
CA GLY A 139 5.95 12.54 8.15
C GLY A 139 5.67 11.13 7.61
N ALA A 140 6.73 10.34 7.46
CA ALA A 140 6.67 9.02 6.82
C ALA A 140 5.75 7.99 7.52
N SER A 141 5.57 8.09 8.83
CA SER A 141 4.65 7.23 9.58
C SER A 141 3.18 7.65 9.46
N ASN A 142 2.91 8.83 8.91
CA ASN A 142 1.57 9.43 8.77
C ASN A 142 1.06 9.35 7.33
N VAL A 143 1.61 8.43 6.53
CA VAL A 143 1.20 8.13 5.16
C VAL A 143 1.23 6.63 4.98
N ARG A 144 0.14 6.07 4.48
CA ARG A 144 0.06 4.62 4.20
C ARG A 144 -0.71 4.34 2.94
N LEU A 145 -0.34 3.25 2.31
CA LEU A 145 -1.08 2.61 1.25
C LEU A 145 -1.89 1.46 1.86
N VAL A 146 -3.18 1.40 1.58
CA VAL A 146 -4.06 0.29 1.93
C VAL A 146 -4.58 -0.34 0.65
N VAL A 147 -4.48 -1.67 0.55
CA VAL A 147 -4.85 -2.42 -0.65
C VAL A 147 -5.72 -3.62 -0.29
N TRP A 148 -6.66 -3.94 -1.18
CA TRP A 148 -7.46 -5.15 -1.17
C TRP A 148 -7.42 -5.82 -2.54
N PHE A 149 -7.65 -7.13 -2.54
CA PHE A 149 -7.48 -7.99 -3.70
C PHE A 149 -8.75 -8.78 -4.00
N SER A 150 -9.18 -8.81 -5.25
CA SER A 150 -10.34 -9.57 -5.75
C SER A 150 -10.03 -10.42 -6.97
#